data_AF-A0A843YGQ2-F1
#
_entry.id   AF-A0A843YGQ2-F1
#
_cell.length_a   1.000
_cell.length_b   1.000
_cell.length_c   1.000
_cell.angle_alpha   90.00
_cell.angle_beta   90.00
_cell.angle_gamma   90.00
#
_symmetry.space_group_name_H-M   'P 1'
#
loop_
_entity.id
_entity.type
_entity.pdbx_description
1 polymer ?
#
loop_
_entity_poly.entity_id
_entity_poly.type
_entity_poly.pdbx_seq_one_letter_code
_entity_poly.pdbx_strand_id
1 'polypeptide(L)'
;MRYIRYAVLGTLALVLASIALANRAFVDLKLMPDALAELVGFNLGISLPLFAVVLAGVGAGLLVGFFAEYLREGKHRREAGAQKREVRKLSREVNKLKKQKHEGKDEVLALLEDAG
;
A
#
# COMPACT_ATOMS: atom_id res chain seq x y z
N MET A 1 23.73 -9.44 -5.42
CA MET A 1 22.33 -8.93 -5.35
C MET A 1 22.17 -7.42 -5.51
N ARG A 2 22.90 -6.57 -4.77
CA ARG A 2 22.78 -5.09 -4.93
C ARG A 2 23.19 -4.59 -6.32
N TYR A 3 24.28 -5.11 -6.88
CA TYR A 3 24.74 -4.74 -8.22
C TYR A 3 23.73 -5.03 -9.33
N ILE A 4 23.05 -6.19 -9.27
CA ILE A 4 21.99 -6.53 -10.24
C ILE A 4 20.83 -5.55 -10.12
N ARG A 5 20.40 -5.18 -8.90
CA ARG A 5 19.37 -4.15 -8.71
C ARG A 5 19.78 -2.80 -9.30
N TYR A 6 21.03 -2.37 -9.08
CA TYR A 6 21.52 -1.13 -9.66
C TYR A 6 21.66 -1.19 -11.18
N ALA A 7 22.07 -2.34 -11.74
CA ALA A 7 22.12 -2.53 -13.19
C ALA A 7 20.72 -2.42 -13.81
N VAL A 8 19.72 -3.05 -13.18
CA VAL A 8 18.32 -2.96 -13.63
C VAL A 8 17.79 -1.53 -13.51
N LEU A 9 17.98 -0.88 -12.36
CA LEU A 9 17.51 0.50 -12.15
C LEU A 9 18.24 1.51 -13.05
N GLY A 10 19.54 1.34 -13.26
CA GLY A 10 20.33 2.18 -14.15
C GLY A 10 19.91 2.02 -15.61
N THR A 11 19.68 0.78 -16.06
CA THR A 11 19.15 0.51 -17.40
C THR A 11 17.77 1.13 -17.58
N LEU A 12 16.88 0.97 -16.61
CA LEU A 12 15.55 1.59 -16.62
C LEU A 12 15.66 3.12 -16.68
N ALA A 13 16.52 3.72 -15.86
CA ALA A 13 16.73 5.16 -15.85
C ALA A 13 17.24 5.68 -17.19
N LEU A 14 18.18 4.97 -17.83
CA LEU A 14 18.68 5.32 -19.17
C LEU A 14 17.58 5.27 -20.23
N VAL A 15 16.73 4.24 -20.21
CA VAL A 15 15.59 4.12 -21.13
C VAL A 15 14.61 5.28 -20.92
N LEU A 16 14.24 5.56 -19.68
CA LEU A 16 13.32 6.66 -19.35
C LEU A 16 13.91 8.03 -19.74
N ALA A 17 15.19 8.26 -19.47
CA ALA A 17 15.89 9.48 -19.88
C ALA A 17 15.94 9.64 -21.39
N SER A 18 16.17 8.54 -22.13
CA SER A 18 16.19 8.55 -23.60
C SER A 18 14.82 8.90 -24.18
N ILE A 19 13.75 8.29 -23.64
CA ILE A 19 12.36 8.61 -24.01
C ILE A 19 12.06 10.07 -23.67
N ALA A 20 12.47 10.56 -22.51
CA ALA A 20 12.23 11.93 -22.08
C ALA A 20 12.91 12.94 -23.02
N LEU A 21 14.17 12.69 -23.37
CA LEU A 21 14.93 13.56 -24.26
C LEU A 21 14.35 13.58 -25.68
N ALA A 22 13.91 12.41 -26.18
CA ALA A 22 13.23 12.29 -27.47
C ALA A 22 11.89 13.02 -27.49
N ASN A 23 11.16 13.06 -26.37
CA ASN A 23 9.84 13.65 -26.23
C ASN A 23 9.85 14.96 -25.43
N ARG A 24 10.80 15.85 -25.76
CA ARG A 24 10.94 17.18 -25.15
C ARG A 24 9.99 18.24 -25.73
N ALA A 25 9.14 17.88 -26.68
CA ALA A 25 8.19 18.80 -27.30
C ALA A 25 7.23 19.36 -26.24
N PHE A 26 6.98 20.67 -26.28
CA PHE A 26 6.02 21.32 -25.39
C PHE A 26 4.60 21.03 -25.86
N VAL A 27 3.72 20.74 -24.92
CA VAL A 27 2.29 20.52 -25.14
C VAL A 27 1.51 21.41 -24.18
N ASP A 28 0.47 22.04 -24.71
CA ASP A 28 -0.43 22.87 -23.93
C ASP A 28 -1.50 22.02 -23.27
N LEU A 29 -1.52 22.02 -21.94
CA LEU A 29 -2.56 21.42 -21.14
C LEU A 29 -3.56 22.50 -20.75
N LYS A 30 -4.75 22.44 -21.35
CA LYS A 30 -5.88 23.31 -21.00
C LYS A 30 -6.85 22.54 -20.12
N LEU A 31 -7.35 23.19 -19.06
CA LEU A 31 -8.35 22.62 -18.17
C LEU A 31 -9.68 22.38 -18.90
N MET A 32 -10.01 23.26 -19.84
CA MET A 32 -11.26 23.20 -20.59
C MET A 32 -11.05 23.55 -22.07
N PRO A 33 -11.93 23.05 -22.96
CA PRO A 33 -11.99 23.47 -24.36
C PRO A 33 -12.24 24.97 -24.52
N ASP A 34 -11.76 25.54 -25.62
CA ASP A 34 -11.81 27.00 -25.87
C ASP A 34 -13.25 27.53 -25.92
N ALA A 35 -14.20 26.77 -26.47
CA ALA A 35 -15.61 27.16 -26.50
C ALA A 35 -16.23 27.30 -25.08
N LEU A 36 -15.78 26.50 -24.11
CA LEU A 36 -16.23 26.64 -22.71
C LEU A 36 -15.51 27.77 -22.00
N ALA A 37 -14.25 28.01 -22.34
CA ALA A 37 -13.48 29.13 -21.81
C ALA A 37 -14.09 30.49 -22.16
N GLU A 38 -14.58 30.65 -23.39
CA GLU A 38 -15.27 31.87 -23.81
C GLU A 38 -16.55 32.12 -23.01
N LEU A 39 -17.29 31.07 -22.66
CA LEU A 39 -18.51 31.19 -21.86
C LEU A 39 -18.23 31.51 -20.38
N VAL A 40 -17.19 30.90 -19.82
CA VAL A 40 -16.84 31.02 -18.39
C VAL A 40 -15.93 32.22 -18.11
N GLY A 41 -15.30 32.79 -19.14
CA GLY A 41 -14.44 33.98 -19.05
C GLY A 41 -13.05 33.71 -18.47
N PHE A 42 -12.69 32.45 -18.20
CA PHE A 42 -11.34 32.05 -17.80
C PHE A 42 -10.98 30.66 -18.33
N ASN A 43 -9.69 30.43 -18.60
CA ASN A 43 -9.12 29.11 -18.87
C ASN A 43 -7.75 28.98 -18.21
N LEU A 44 -7.57 27.92 -17.42
CA LEU A 44 -6.26 27.60 -16.87
C LEU A 44 -5.52 26.71 -17.87
N GLY A 45 -4.39 27.22 -18.36
CA GLY A 45 -3.52 26.52 -19.29
C GLY A 45 -2.08 26.53 -18.80
N ILE A 46 -1.37 25.42 -18.97
CA ILE A 46 0.07 25.36 -18.74
C ILE A 46 0.76 24.61 -19.87
N SER A 47 1.88 25.13 -20.34
CA SER A 47 2.70 24.48 -21.35
C SER A 47 3.85 23.74 -20.68
N LEU A 48 3.94 22.43 -20.89
CA LEU A 48 4.97 21.58 -20.31
C LEU A 48 5.53 20.61 -21.35
N PRO A 49 6.79 20.15 -21.22
CA PRO A 49 7.30 19.09 -22.07
C PRO A 49 6.47 17.80 -21.95
N LEU A 50 6.19 17.14 -23.06
CA LEU A 50 5.35 15.94 -23.13
C LEU A 50 5.82 14.84 -22.16
N PHE A 51 7.13 14.61 -22.06
CA PHE A 51 7.66 13.61 -21.13
C PHE A 51 7.28 13.89 -19.68
N ALA A 52 7.24 15.16 -19.27
CA ALA A 52 6.91 15.54 -17.90
C ALA A 52 5.45 15.22 -17.59
N VAL A 53 4.56 15.49 -18.55
CA VAL A 53 3.13 15.19 -18.45
C VAL A 53 2.90 13.68 -18.31
N VAL A 54 3.53 12.89 -19.19
CA VAL A 54 3.38 11.43 -19.20
C VAL A 54 3.94 10.81 -17.91
N LEU A 55 5.18 11.16 -17.53
CA LEU A 55 5.80 10.60 -16.34
C LEU A 55 5.09 11.02 -15.05
N ALA A 56 4.67 12.28 -14.95
CA ALA A 56 3.89 12.75 -13.80
C ALA A 56 2.52 12.07 -13.75
N GLY A 57 1.85 11.87 -14.89
CA GLY A 57 0.58 11.16 -14.97
C GLY A 57 0.70 9.70 -14.50
N VAL A 58 1.71 8.97 -14.98
CA VAL A 58 2.01 7.61 -14.52
C VAL A 58 2.32 7.59 -13.03
N GLY A 59 3.20 8.49 -12.56
CA GLY A 59 3.56 8.60 -11.16
C GLY A 59 2.37 8.91 -10.25
N ALA A 60 1.54 9.87 -10.63
CA ALA A 60 0.31 10.22 -9.92
C ALA A 60 -0.68 9.06 -9.90
N GLY A 61 -0.87 8.36 -11.03
CA GLY A 61 -1.71 7.18 -11.11
C GLY A 61 -1.25 6.05 -10.20
N LEU A 62 0.06 5.79 -10.13
CA LEU A 62 0.65 4.81 -9.21
C LEU A 62 0.45 5.21 -7.75
N LEU A 63 0.63 6.49 -7.41
CA LEU A 63 0.37 6.98 -6.06
C LEU A 63 -1.09 6.81 -5.69
N VAL A 64 -2.02 7.23 -6.55
CA VAL A 64 -3.46 7.07 -6.33
C VAL A 64 -3.83 5.60 -6.19
N GLY A 65 -3.30 4.72 -7.05
CA GLY A 65 -3.48 3.28 -6.96
C GLY A 65 -2.96 2.70 -5.63
N PHE A 66 -1.79 3.13 -5.18
CA PHE A 66 -1.22 2.73 -3.90
C PHE A 66 -2.08 3.21 -2.72
N PHE A 67 -2.55 4.46 -2.73
CA PHE A 67 -3.45 4.97 -1.70
C PHE A 67 -4.79 4.24 -1.70
N ALA A 68 -5.36 3.96 -2.87
CA ALA A 68 -6.60 3.21 -3.00
C ALA A 68 -6.46 1.78 -2.45
N GLU A 69 -5.39 1.08 -2.83
CA GLU A 69 -5.09 -0.26 -2.30
C GLU A 69 -4.85 -0.22 -0.79
N TYR A 70 -4.11 0.77 -0.31
CA TYR A 70 -3.85 0.95 1.12
C TYR A 70 -5.14 1.16 1.94
N LEU A 71 -6.09 1.94 1.42
CA LEU A 71 -7.40 2.12 2.03
C LEU A 71 -8.23 0.83 1.98
N ARG A 72 -8.18 0.11 0.85
CA ARG A 72 -8.86 -1.18 0.67
C ARG A 72 -8.40 -2.21 1.69
N GLU A 73 -7.09 -2.30 1.90
CA GLU A 73 -6.44 -3.24 2.82
C GLU A 73 -6.57 -2.83 4.31
N GLY A 74 -7.04 -1.61 4.57
CA GLY A 74 -7.33 -1.09 5.91
C GLY A 74 -8.41 -1.87 6.67
N LYS A 75 -9.37 -2.49 5.97
CA LYS A 75 -10.46 -3.27 6.61
C LYS A 75 -9.95 -4.54 7.28
N HIS A 76 -9.06 -5.29 6.62
CA HIS A 76 -8.51 -6.54 7.16
C HIS A 76 -7.58 -6.32 8.36
N ARG A 77 -6.89 -5.17 8.44
CA ARG A 77 -6.07 -4.82 9.62
C ARG A 77 -6.91 -4.68 10.89
N ARG A 78 -8.17 -4.24 10.78
CA ARG A 78 -9.08 -4.13 11.94
C ARG A 78 -9.58 -5.50 12.40
N GLU A 79 -9.93 -6.37 11.47
CA GLU A 79 -10.37 -7.75 11.76
C GLU A 79 -9.24 -8.60 12.35
N ALA A 80 -8.04 -8.54 11.78
CA ALA A 80 -6.88 -9.24 12.34
C ALA A 80 -6.54 -8.75 13.76
N GLY A 81 -6.72 -7.45 14.05
CA GLY A 81 -6.55 -6.88 15.38
C GLY A 81 -7.61 -7.37 16.38
N ALA A 82 -8.87 -7.45 15.96
CA ALA A 82 -9.98 -7.94 16.78
C ALA A 82 -9.83 -9.43 17.10
N GLN A 83 -9.54 -10.26 16.09
CA GLN A 83 -9.30 -11.69 16.29
C GLN A 83 -8.09 -11.96 17.19
N LYS A 84 -7.00 -11.20 17.06
CA LYS A 84 -5.84 -11.33 17.98
C LYS A 84 -6.21 -11.05 19.43
N ARG A 85 -7.12 -10.11 19.68
CA ARG A 85 -7.61 -9.79 21.03
C ARG A 85 -8.50 -10.89 21.56
N GLU A 86 -9.41 -11.43 20.74
CA GLU A 86 -10.25 -12.56 21.12
C GLU A 86 -9.44 -13.82 21.42
N VAL A 87 -8.48 -14.18 20.56
CA VAL A 87 -7.57 -15.31 20.80
C VAL A 87 -6.83 -15.13 22.12
N ARG A 88 -6.29 -13.94 22.41
CA ARG A 88 -5.63 -13.67 23.70
C ARG A 88 -6.57 -13.81 24.90
N LYS A 89 -7.84 -13.39 24.77
CA LYS A 89 -8.83 -13.51 25.83
C LYS A 89 -9.17 -14.98 26.07
N LEU A 90 -9.42 -15.73 24.99
CA LEU A 90 -9.75 -17.15 25.04
C LEU A 90 -8.59 -17.99 25.58
N SER A 91 -7.35 -17.75 25.15
CA SER A 91 -6.17 -18.44 25.72
C SER A 91 -6.03 -18.20 27.22
N ARG A 92 -6.34 -17.00 27.70
CA ARG A 92 -6.28 -16.69 29.14
C ARG A 92 -7.38 -17.42 29.91
N GLU A 93 -8.59 -17.48 29.36
CA GLU A 93 -9.70 -18.22 29.97
C GLU A 93 -9.43 -19.72 29.99
N VAL A 94 -8.93 -20.30 28.90
CA VAL A 94 -8.51 -21.71 28.83
C VAL A 94 -7.42 -22.01 29.86
N ASN A 95 -6.39 -21.16 29.96
CA ASN A 95 -5.31 -21.35 30.94
C ASN A 95 -5.83 -21.23 32.38
N LYS A 96 -6.79 -20.33 32.65
CA LYS A 96 -7.40 -20.19 33.97
C LYS A 96 -8.25 -21.42 34.31
N LEU A 97 -9.03 -21.93 33.36
CA LEU A 97 -9.86 -23.14 33.54
C LEU A 97 -8.99 -24.39 33.72
N LYS A 98 -7.91 -24.55 32.94
CA LYS A 98 -6.92 -25.60 33.15
C LYS A 98 -6.34 -25.51 34.56
N LYS A 99 -5.86 -24.32 34.97
CA LYS A 99 -5.27 -24.13 36.31
C LYS A 99 -6.26 -24.47 37.44
N GLN A 100 -7.53 -24.08 37.31
CA GLN A 100 -8.58 -24.44 38.28
C GLN A 100 -8.92 -25.93 38.27
N LYS A 101 -8.92 -26.60 37.11
CA LYS A 101 -9.14 -28.05 36.99
C LYS A 101 -8.02 -28.89 37.61
N HIS A 102 -6.81 -28.34 37.68
CA HIS A 102 -5.64 -28.97 38.31
C HIS A 102 -5.42 -28.52 39.76
N GLU A 103 -6.23 -27.59 40.29
CA GLU A 103 -6.15 -27.13 41.67
C GLU A 103 -6.64 -28.25 42.60
N GLY A 104 -5.71 -28.91 43.30
CA GLY A 104 -5.98 -30.08 44.16
C GLY A 104 -5.64 -31.45 43.56
N LYS A 105 -5.09 -31.51 42.33
CA LYS A 105 -4.44 -32.72 41.79
C LYS A 105 -2.92 -32.65 42.03
N ASP A 106 -2.31 -33.76 42.44
CA ASP A 106 -0.86 -33.88 42.64
C ASP A 106 -0.08 -33.49 41.37
N GLU A 107 1.12 -32.91 41.50
CA GLU A 107 1.91 -32.37 40.37
C GLU A 107 2.13 -33.40 39.23
N VAL A 108 2.22 -34.68 39.60
CA VAL A 108 2.39 -35.81 38.67
C VAL A 108 1.14 -36.06 37.81
N LEU A 109 -0.06 -35.92 38.38
CA LEU A 109 -1.34 -36.08 37.67
C LEU A 109 -1.60 -34.95 36.68
N ALA A 110 -1.13 -33.73 36.98
CA ALA A 110 -1.21 -32.61 36.07
C ALA A 110 -0.29 -32.78 34.84
N LEU A 111 0.93 -33.30 35.04
CA LEU A 111 1.88 -33.55 33.96
C LEU A 111 1.45 -34.68 33.01
N LEU A 112 0.78 -35.73 33.52
CA LEU A 112 0.26 -36.81 32.69
C LEU A 112 -0.94 -36.40 31.81
N GLU A 113 -1.78 -35.47 32.28
CA GLU A 113 -2.95 -34.96 31.54
C GLU A 113 -2.57 -33.96 30.43
N ASP A 114 -1.44 -33.25 30.55
CA ASP A 114 -0.93 -32.30 29.54
C ASP A 114 -0.01 -32.96 28.48
N ALA A 115 0.50 -34.18 28.73
CA ALA A 115 1.39 -34.92 27.82
C ALA A 115 0.67 -35.90 26.88
N GLY A 116 -0.64 -36.15 27.07
CA GLY A 116 -1.49 -36.97 26.20
C GLY A 116 -2.31 -36.12 25.24
#